data_AF-A0A7K3DV13-F1
#
_entry.id   AF-A0A7K3DV13-F1
#
_cell.length_a   1.000
_cell.length_b   1.000
_cell.length_c   1.000
_cell.angle_alpha   90.00
_cell.angle_beta   90.00
_cell.angle_gamma   90.00
#
_symmetry.space_group_name_H-M   'P 1'
#
loop_
_entity.id
_entity.type
_entity.pdbx_description
1 polymer ?
#
loop_
_entity_poly.entity_id
_entity_poly.type
_entity_poly.pdbx_seq_one_letter_code
_entity_poly.pdbx_strand_id
1 'polypeptide(L)'
;PGPGQPYGGQPQQAAAPAPQAAAQPAQGGQPAGDFSPFWFAVPVPRPLYGEDGAPSPIAELAPGTWYLAVEQRGPGLIAQTQDGRRGVLQDTSGIQRG
;
A
#
# COMPACT_ATOMS: atom_id res chain seq x y z
N PRO A 1 -30.73 -56.12 -9.29
CA PRO A 1 -30.73 -55.93 -7.82
C PRO A 1 -29.31 -55.69 -7.29
N GLY A 2 -28.94 -54.41 -7.11
CA GLY A 2 -27.73 -53.99 -6.41
C GLY A 2 -28.11 -52.81 -5.50
N PRO A 3 -27.86 -52.89 -4.18
CA PRO A 3 -28.24 -51.83 -3.24
C PRO A 3 -27.07 -50.85 -2.99
N GLY A 4 -27.39 -49.59 -2.72
CA GLY A 4 -26.40 -48.57 -2.34
C GLY A 4 -26.98 -47.16 -2.25
N GLN A 5 -27.57 -46.83 -1.09
CA GLN A 5 -27.77 -45.46 -0.58
C GLN A 5 -26.54 -45.06 0.29
N PRO A 6 -26.37 -43.82 0.85
CA PRO A 6 -27.18 -42.58 0.79
C PRO A 6 -26.30 -41.29 0.62
N TYR A 7 -26.88 -40.13 0.98
CA TYR A 7 -26.24 -38.85 1.36
C TYR A 7 -26.09 -37.85 0.19
N GLY A 8 -26.71 -36.67 0.16
CA GLY A 8 -26.97 -35.72 1.24
C GLY A 8 -26.01 -34.53 1.04
N GLY A 9 -26.48 -33.42 0.46
CA GLY A 9 -25.66 -32.22 0.31
C GLY A 9 -26.20 -31.22 -0.70
N GLN A 10 -26.63 -30.06 -0.20
CA GLN A 10 -27.21 -28.92 -0.91
C GLN A 10 -26.25 -28.28 -1.95
N PRO A 11 -26.77 -27.57 -2.95
CA PRO A 11 -25.96 -26.97 -4.02
C PRO A 11 -25.13 -25.79 -3.50
N GLN A 12 -23.81 -25.89 -3.72
CA GLN A 12 -22.80 -24.89 -3.43
C GLN A 12 -23.11 -23.58 -4.17
N GLN A 13 -23.28 -22.51 -3.39
CA GLN A 13 -23.50 -21.15 -3.87
C GLN A 13 -22.34 -20.65 -4.75
N ALA A 14 -22.73 -19.93 -5.79
CA ALA A 14 -21.86 -19.19 -6.68
C ALA A 14 -20.99 -18.17 -5.93
N ALA A 15 -19.68 -18.20 -6.22
CA ALA A 15 -18.78 -17.10 -5.91
C ALA A 15 -18.19 -16.58 -7.24
N ALA A 16 -18.57 -15.35 -7.59
CA ALA A 16 -18.02 -14.61 -8.72
C ALA A 16 -16.52 -14.30 -8.49
N PRO A 17 -15.69 -14.22 -9.55
CA PRO A 17 -14.29 -13.86 -9.43
C PRO A 17 -14.16 -12.35 -9.17
N ALA A 18 -13.66 -11.98 -7.99
CA ALA A 18 -13.18 -10.63 -7.71
C ALA A 18 -11.77 -10.45 -8.30
N PRO A 19 -11.44 -9.30 -8.92
CA PRO A 19 -10.14 -9.09 -9.56
C PRO A 19 -9.00 -9.02 -8.53
N GLN A 20 -7.94 -9.78 -8.80
CA GLN A 20 -6.68 -9.79 -8.06
C GLN A 20 -6.07 -8.39 -7.95
N ALA A 21 -6.24 -7.74 -6.80
CA ALA A 21 -5.27 -6.77 -6.31
C ALA A 21 -4.06 -7.57 -5.76
N ALA A 22 -2.89 -7.34 -6.35
CA ALA A 22 -1.65 -8.02 -6.02
C ALA A 22 -1.33 -7.91 -4.52
N ALA A 23 -1.46 -9.01 -3.79
CA ALA A 23 -0.97 -9.14 -2.43
C ALA A 23 0.56 -9.17 -2.45
N GLN A 24 1.20 -8.10 -1.97
CA GLN A 24 2.58 -8.15 -1.50
C GLN A 24 2.57 -8.69 -0.05
N PRO A 25 3.50 -9.58 0.33
CA PRO A 25 3.48 -10.20 1.65
C PRO A 25 3.89 -9.18 2.72
N ALA A 26 2.93 -8.77 3.55
CA ALA A 26 3.19 -7.96 4.73
C ALA A 26 3.91 -8.81 5.79
N GLN A 27 5.21 -8.60 5.97
CA GLN A 27 5.94 -9.06 7.14
C GLN A 27 5.63 -8.14 8.33
N GLY A 28 4.84 -8.67 9.27
CA GLY A 28 4.90 -8.40 10.71
C GLY A 28 4.84 -6.94 11.20
N GLY A 29 3.66 -6.52 11.67
CA GLY A 29 3.56 -5.35 12.55
C GLY A 29 2.17 -4.75 12.71
N GLN A 30 1.23 -5.47 13.34
CA GLN A 30 -0.10 -4.99 13.78
C GLN A 30 -1.00 -4.44 12.65
N PRO A 31 -2.35 -4.42 12.78
CA PRO A 31 -3.17 -3.81 11.75
C PRO A 31 -2.96 -2.30 11.83
N ALA A 32 -2.03 -1.77 11.04
CA ALA A 32 -2.04 -0.38 10.64
C ALA A 32 -3.43 -0.14 10.04
N GLY A 33 -4.29 0.57 10.76
CA GLY A 33 -5.70 0.72 10.41
C GLY A 33 -5.85 1.11 8.95
N ASP A 34 -6.54 0.28 8.17
CA ASP A 34 -7.03 0.47 6.80
C ASP A 34 -6.27 1.49 5.90
N PHE A 35 -4.93 1.46 5.88
CA PHE A 35 -4.18 2.33 4.98
C PHE A 35 -4.29 1.79 3.56
N SER A 36 -4.96 2.53 2.69
CA SER A 36 -5.02 2.22 1.26
C SER A 36 -3.93 3.01 0.53
N PRO A 37 -3.05 2.37 -0.26
CA PRO A 37 -2.07 3.08 -1.07
C PRO A 37 -2.73 4.08 -2.01
N PHE A 38 -2.13 5.27 -2.14
CA PHE A 38 -2.64 6.34 -2.99
C PHE A 38 -1.50 7.08 -3.68
N TRP A 39 -1.77 7.61 -4.86
CA TRP A 39 -0.82 8.45 -5.57
C TRP A 39 -0.86 9.86 -4.99
N PHE A 40 0.29 10.50 -4.86
CA PHE A 40 0.37 11.88 -4.42
C PHE A 40 1.43 12.69 -5.17
N ALA A 41 1.26 14.02 -5.16
CA ALA A 41 2.23 14.96 -5.69
C ALA A 41 2.53 16.04 -4.63
N VAL A 42 3.77 16.55 -4.62
CA VAL A 42 4.20 17.60 -3.70
C VAL A 42 4.12 18.99 -4.35
N PRO A 43 3.79 20.06 -3.61
CA PRO A 43 3.69 21.42 -4.16
C PRO A 43 5.06 22.12 -4.29
N VAL A 44 6.03 21.72 -3.48
CA VAL A 44 7.42 22.20 -3.46
C VAL A 44 8.36 21.01 -3.25
N PRO A 45 9.66 21.13 -3.58
CA PRO A 45 10.59 20.03 -3.35
C PRO A 45 10.61 19.56 -1.90
N ARG A 46 10.48 18.24 -1.66
CA ARG A 46 10.47 17.65 -0.31
C ARG A 46 11.56 16.61 -0.14
N PRO A 47 12.38 16.66 0.92
CA PRO A 47 13.33 15.61 1.20
C PRO A 47 12.61 14.32 1.56
N LEU A 48 13.11 13.21 1.02
CA LEU A 48 12.72 11.86 1.38
C LEU A 48 13.84 11.25 2.22
N TYR A 49 13.52 10.78 3.42
CA TYR A 49 14.50 10.21 4.35
C TYR A 49 14.51 8.69 4.31
N GLY A 50 15.62 8.08 4.72
CA GLY A 50 15.67 6.63 4.93
C GLY A 50 14.66 6.17 5.99
N GLU A 51 14.24 4.92 5.90
CA GLU A 51 13.37 4.30 6.92
C GLU A 51 14.13 3.94 8.21
N ASP A 52 15.46 4.01 8.17
CA ASP A 52 16.41 3.80 9.28
C ASP A 52 16.42 4.94 10.31
N GLY A 53 15.73 6.05 10.01
CA GLY A 53 15.66 7.22 10.88
C GLY A 53 16.86 8.16 10.75
N ALA A 54 17.75 7.94 9.79
CA ALA A 54 18.87 8.84 9.55
C ALA A 54 18.36 10.24 9.11
N PRO A 55 18.99 11.33 9.58
CA PRO A 55 18.59 12.68 9.21
C PRO A 55 19.06 13.08 7.80
N SER A 56 19.81 12.22 7.11
CA SER A 56 20.26 12.44 5.73
C SER A 56 19.17 12.04 4.73
N PRO A 57 18.74 12.95 3.83
CA PRO A 57 17.84 12.58 2.75
C PRO A 57 18.48 11.54 1.81
N ILE A 58 17.67 10.61 1.31
CA ILE A 58 18.05 9.60 0.31
C ILE A 58 17.53 9.95 -1.10
N ALA A 59 16.58 10.87 -1.18
CA ALA A 59 16.02 11.41 -2.41
C ALA A 59 15.32 12.75 -2.14
N GLU A 60 14.91 13.42 -3.21
CA GLU A 60 14.06 14.61 -3.17
C GLU A 60 12.85 14.36 -4.07
N LEU A 61 11.66 14.61 -3.53
CA LEU A 61 10.40 14.57 -4.27
C LEU A 61 10.19 15.93 -4.94
N ALA A 62 10.11 15.95 -6.26
CA ALA A 62 9.96 17.17 -7.05
C ALA A 62 8.48 17.46 -7.36
N PRO A 63 8.08 18.74 -7.47
CA PRO A 63 6.76 19.11 -7.98
C PRO A 63 6.51 18.57 -9.39
N GLY A 64 5.25 18.27 -9.69
CA GLY A 64 4.84 17.73 -10.99
C GLY A 64 5.14 16.24 -11.19
N THR A 65 5.79 15.58 -10.23
CA THR A 65 5.99 14.12 -10.23
C THR A 65 5.03 13.45 -9.25
N TRP A 66 4.42 12.35 -9.68
CA TRP A 66 3.55 11.53 -8.84
C TRP A 66 4.35 10.39 -8.19
N TYR A 67 4.14 10.24 -6.88
CA TYR A 67 4.78 9.27 -6.00
C TYR A 67 3.71 8.43 -5.30
N LEU A 68 4.03 7.19 -4.94
CA LEU A 68 3.07 6.29 -4.31
C LEU A 68 3.23 6.35 -2.79
N ALA A 69 2.20 6.72 -2.05
CA ALA A 69 2.17 6.52 -0.61
C ALA A 69 1.73 5.09 -0.33
N VAL A 70 2.55 4.32 0.38
CA VAL A 70 2.31 2.88 0.63
C VAL A 70 2.00 2.56 2.09
N GLU A 71 2.38 3.46 3.00
CA GLU A 71 2.14 3.29 4.44
C GLU A 71 2.12 4.66 5.15
N GLN A 72 1.43 4.74 6.28
CA GLN A 72 1.46 5.91 7.16
C GLN A 72 2.47 5.70 8.30
N ARG A 73 3.43 6.62 8.46
CA ARG A 73 4.44 6.60 9.53
C ARG A 73 4.27 7.81 10.44
N GLY A 74 3.46 7.65 11.49
CA GLY A 74 3.11 8.75 12.39
C GLY A 74 2.45 9.90 11.60
N PRO A 75 2.97 11.14 11.68
CA PRO A 75 2.48 12.25 10.86
C PRO A 75 2.95 12.22 9.40
N GLY A 76 3.96 11.40 9.08
CA GLY A 76 4.53 11.26 7.74
C GLY A 76 3.98 10.09 6.95
N LEU A 77 4.49 9.92 5.73
CA LEU A 77 4.13 8.84 4.81
C LEU A 77 5.38 8.08 4.36
N ILE A 78 5.27 6.77 4.19
CA ILE A 78 6.23 6.03 3.37
C ILE A 78 5.87 6.26 1.91
N ALA A 79 6.75 6.93 1.19
CA ALA A 79 6.62 7.15 -0.23
C ALA A 79 7.55 6.21 -0.99
N GLN A 80 7.03 5.64 -2.07
CA GLN A 80 7.79 4.93 -3.08
C GLN A 80 7.90 5.82 -4.32
N THR A 81 9.14 6.06 -4.72
CA THR A 81 9.46 6.76 -5.96
C THR A 81 9.40 5.82 -7.16
N GLN A 82 9.33 6.39 -8.37
CA GLN A 82 9.20 5.61 -9.60
C GLN A 82 10.42 4.75 -9.91
N ASP A 83 11.59 5.08 -9.37
CA ASP A 83 12.80 4.26 -9.49
C ASP A 83 12.87 3.11 -8.46
N GLY A 84 11.83 2.98 -7.62
CA GLY A 84 11.72 1.94 -6.61
C GLY A 84 12.27 2.34 -5.24
N ARG A 85 12.92 3.51 -5.07
CA ARG A 85 13.37 3.97 -3.76
C ARG A 85 12.17 4.24 -2.85
N ARG A 86 12.23 3.67 -1.64
CA ARG A 86 11.27 3.91 -0.56
C ARG A 86 11.91 4.75 0.53
N GLY A 87 11.13 5.66 1.10
CA GLY A 87 11.57 6.46 2.23
C GLY A 87 10.43 7.19 2.92
N VAL A 88 10.76 7.88 4.00
CA VAL A 88 9.81 8.63 4.82
C VAL A 88 9.72 10.07 4.31
N LEU A 89 8.54 10.47 3.89
CA LEU A 89 8.16 11.87 3.67
C LEU A 89 7.62 12.42 5.00
N GLN A 90 8.39 13.31 5.62
CA GLN A 90 8.04 13.93 6.90
C GLN A 90 7.05 15.09 6.75
N ASP A 91 7.21 15.89 5.69
CA ASP A 91 6.35 17.05 5.42
C ASP A 91 5.29 16.71 4.36
N THR A 92 4.11 16.34 4.84
CA THR A 92 2.94 16.05 4.01
C THR A 92 2.05 17.28 3.76
N SER A 93 2.53 18.49 4.10
CA SER A 93 1.74 19.70 3.97
C SER A 93 1.53 20.06 2.50
N GLY A 94 0.26 20.20 2.12
CA GLY A 94 -0.14 20.61 0.78
C GLY A 94 0.02 19.54 -0.30
N ILE A 95 0.24 18.27 0.06
CA ILE A 95 0.28 17.19 -0.95
C ILE A 95 -1.07 17.05 -1.64
N GLN A 96 -1.05 16.85 -2.95
CA GLN A 96 -2.21 16.46 -3.73
C GLN A 96 -2.33 14.94 -3.67
N ARG A 97 -3.54 14.39 -3.53
CA ARG A 97 -3.79 12.94 -3.51
C ARG A 97 -4.73 12.57 -4.66
N GLY A 98 -4.53 11.40 -5.26
CA GLY A 98 -5.31 10.87 -6.37
C GLY A 98 -5.44 9.35 -6.33
#